data_AF-A0AAD3NA51-F1
#
_entry.id   AF-A0AAD3NA51-F1
#
_cell.length_a   1.000
_cell.length_b   1.000
_cell.length_c   1.000
_cell.angle_alpha   90.00
_cell.angle_beta   90.00
_cell.angle_gamma   90.00
#
_symmetry.space_group_name_H-M   'P 1'
#
loop_
_entity.id
_entity.type
_entity.pdbx_description
1 polymer ?
#
loop_
_entity_poly.entity_id
_entity_poly.type
_entity_poly.pdbx_seq_one_letter_code
_entity_poly.pdbx_strand_id
1 'polypeptide(L)' 'MNSNTSVHSDEYQLIQKEKFWFWIDGTTFKYENWCEGQPDDYHGAQDCSLMNFAANKCWDDGSCEAALPSVCAKKI' A
#
# COMPACT_ATOMS: atom_id res chain seq x y z
N MET A 1 -12.97 22.23 9.41
CA MET A 1 -11.95 22.74 10.35
C MET A 1 -11.25 21.54 10.94
N ASN A 2 -9.91 21.49 10.81
CA ASN A 2 -8.95 20.56 11.42
C ASN A 2 -9.02 19.12 10.88
N SER A 3 -8.13 18.60 10.02
CA SER A 3 -6.65 18.49 9.99
C SER A 3 -6.24 17.03 10.23
N ASN A 4 -5.34 16.55 9.36
CA ASN A 4 -4.48 15.36 9.44
C ASN A 4 -5.07 13.99 9.11
N THR A 5 -4.77 13.53 7.89
CA THR A 5 -4.55 12.11 7.59
C THR A 5 -3.10 11.95 7.13
N SER A 6 -2.19 11.90 8.10
CA SER A 6 -0.87 11.29 7.93
C SER A 6 -0.99 9.81 8.27
N VAL A 7 -0.46 8.96 7.38
CA VAL A 7 -0.28 7.53 7.65
C VAL A 7 0.84 7.40 8.68
N HIS A 8 0.57 6.78 9.82
CA HIS A 8 1.58 6.44 10.83
C HIS A 8 1.47 4.94 11.08
N SER A 9 2.56 4.22 10.89
CA SER A 9 2.76 2.93 11.53
C SER A 9 4.04 3.02 12.36
N ASP A 10 3.83 3.30 13.65
CA ASP A 10 4.85 3.06 14.66
C ASP A 10 4.91 1.54 14.89
N GLU A 11 6.00 0.89 14.46
CA GLU A 11 6.65 -0.22 15.18
C GLU A 11 7.81 -0.76 14.32
N TYR A 12 8.93 -0.04 14.43
CA TYR A 12 10.19 -0.18 13.69
C TYR A 12 10.89 -1.57 13.70
N GLN A 13 10.26 -2.70 14.05
CA GLN A 13 10.97 -3.97 14.21
C GLN A 13 10.24 -5.28 13.80
N LEU A 14 9.02 -5.26 13.22
CA LEU A 14 8.32 -6.53 12.87
C LEU A 14 8.15 -6.80 11.35
N ILE A 15 8.41 -5.82 10.48
CA ILE A 15 8.02 -5.90 9.05
C ILE A 15 8.95 -6.78 8.20
N GLN A 16 10.16 -7.10 8.65
CA GLN A 16 11.04 -8.04 7.92
C GLN A 16 10.52 -9.50 7.93
N LYS A 17 9.52 -9.84 8.76
CA LYS A 17 9.10 -11.23 8.97
C LYS A 17 7.78 -11.62 8.30
N GLU A 18 6.93 -10.67 7.93
CA GLU A 18 5.59 -10.96 7.45
C GLU A 18 5.33 -10.26 6.10
N LYS A 19 5.58 -10.99 5.00
CA LYS A 19 5.31 -10.59 3.60
C LYS A 19 3.80 -10.52 3.27
N PHE A 20 2.98 -10.06 4.20
CA PHE A 20 1.53 -10.14 4.12
C PHE A 20 0.92 -8.75 3.90
N TRP A 21 0.10 -8.64 2.85
CA TRP A 21 -0.67 -7.44 2.54
C TRP A 21 -2.00 -7.44 3.27
N PHE A 22 -2.42 -6.27 3.75
CA PHE A 22 -3.70 -6.06 4.41
C PHE A 22 -4.36 -4.77 3.91
N TRP A 23 -5.69 -4.76 3.91
CA TRP A 23 -6.45 -3.54 3.68
C TRP A 23 -6.52 -2.72 4.95
N ILE A 24 -6.37 -1.40 4.83
CA ILE A 24 -6.41 -0.45 5.96
C ILE A 24 -7.77 -0.44 6.69
N ASP A 25 -8.83 -0.94 6.06
CA ASP A 25 -10.17 -1.03 6.65
C ASP A 25 -10.40 -2.35 7.43
N GLY A 26 -9.36 -3.18 7.54
CA GLY A 26 -9.37 -4.47 8.25
C GLY A 26 -10.11 -5.59 7.51
N THR A 27 -10.57 -5.36 6.28
CA THR A 27 -11.19 -6.44 5.49
C THR A 27 -10.15 -7.45 5.03
N THR A 28 -10.59 -8.69 4.79
CA THR A 28 -9.70 -9.76 4.35
C THR A 28 -9.09 -9.43 2.98
N PHE A 29 -7.77 -9.51 2.89
CA PHE A 29 -7.03 -9.42 1.64
C PHE A 29 -7.25 -10.69 0.81
N LYS A 30 -8.15 -10.63 -0.17
CA LYS A 30 -8.54 -11.78 -1.02
C LYS A 30 -8.27 -11.58 -2.51
N TYR A 31 -8.02 -10.33 -2.91
CA TYR A 31 -7.83 -9.96 -4.30
C TYR A 31 -6.54 -9.17 -4.40
N GLU A 32 -5.74 -9.54 -5.38
CA GLU A 32 -4.50 -8.86 -5.74
C GLU A 32 -4.40 -8.76 -7.26
N ASN A 33 -3.73 -7.71 -7.73
CA ASN A 33 -3.49 -7.47 -9.15
C ASN A 33 -2.09 -6.88 -9.37
N TRP A 34 -1.08 -7.48 -8.73
CA TRP A 34 0.31 -7.06 -8.85
C TRP A 34 0.79 -7.09 -10.30
N CYS A 35 1.63 -6.12 -10.64
CA CYS A 35 2.38 -6.17 -11.88
C CYS A 35 3.38 -7.34 -11.85
N GLU A 36 3.79 -7.80 -13.03
CA GLU A 36 4.84 -8.83 -13.11
C GLU A 36 6.11 -8.33 -12.42
N GLY A 37 6.60 -9.12 -11.46
CA GLY A 37 7.76 -8.77 -10.63
C GLY A 37 7.42 -8.17 -9.27
N GLN A 38 6.16 -7.76 -9.05
CA GLN A 38 5.75 -7.11 -7.80
C GLN A 38 5.00 -8.03 -6.83
N PRO A 39 5.07 -7.78 -5.51
CA PRO A 39 5.86 -6.73 -4.85
C PRO A 39 7.37 -7.06 -4.77
N ASP A 40 8.24 -6.09 -4.95
CA ASP A 40 9.71 -6.25 -5.03
C ASP A 40 10.51 -5.54 -3.94
N ASP A 41 9.86 -4.69 -3.14
CA ASP A 41 10.44 -3.89 -2.07
C ASP A 41 11.74 -3.18 -2.50
N TYR A 42 11.68 -2.47 -3.61
CA TYR A 42 12.79 -1.70 -4.18
C TYR A 42 13.40 -0.75 -3.14
N HIS A 43 14.68 -0.96 -2.85
CA HIS A 43 15.47 -0.30 -1.80
C HIS A 43 14.97 -0.50 -0.35
N GLY A 44 14.07 -1.46 -0.09
CA GLY A 44 13.62 -1.76 1.26
C GLY A 44 12.72 -0.68 1.86
N ALA A 45 11.95 0.03 1.03
CA ALA A 45 11.19 1.22 1.42
C ALA A 45 9.83 1.33 0.71
N GLN A 46 9.27 0.21 0.25
CA GLN A 46 8.02 0.16 -0.51
C GLN A 46 6.94 -0.66 0.21
N ASP A 47 6.28 -0.03 1.18
CA ASP A 47 5.29 -0.70 2.04
C ASP A 47 3.82 -0.33 1.71
N CYS A 48 3.58 0.45 0.65
CA CYS A 48 2.23 0.90 0.26
C CYS A 48 1.85 0.50 -1.16
N SER A 49 0.64 -0.02 -1.36
CA SER A 49 0.18 -0.42 -2.69
C SER A 49 -0.19 0.79 -3.55
N LEU A 50 0.42 0.91 -4.72
CA LEU A 50 0.03 1.82 -5.79
C LEU A 50 -0.86 1.09 -6.78
N MET A 51 -2.10 1.56 -6.94
CA MET A 51 -3.05 0.99 -7.91
C MET A 51 -3.01 1.77 -9.22
N ASN A 52 -3.45 1.15 -10.32
CA ASN A 52 -3.47 1.77 -11.66
C ASN A 52 -2.06 2.16 -12.14
N PHE A 53 -1.06 1.35 -11.77
CA PHE A 53 0.33 1.56 -12.12
C PHE A 53 0.61 1.14 -13.58
N ALA A 54 1.53 1.87 -14.22
CA ALA A 54 1.98 1.65 -15.58
C ALA A 54 0.86 1.56 -16.65
N ALA A 55 1.23 1.06 -17.84
CA ALA A 55 0.30 0.82 -18.95
C ALA A 55 -0.69 -0.32 -18.65
N ASN A 56 -0.26 -1.31 -17.87
CA ASN A 56 -1.02 -2.53 -17.59
C ASN A 56 -2.06 -2.37 -16.48
N LYS A 57 -2.12 -1.22 -15.79
CA LYS A 57 -3.13 -0.91 -14.77
C LYS A 57 -3.14 -1.87 -13.58
N CYS A 58 -2.02 -2.55 -13.36
CA CYS A 58 -1.74 -3.44 -12.24
C CYS A 58 -1.21 -2.66 -11.03
N TRP A 59 -0.76 -3.36 -9.99
CA TRP A 59 -0.31 -2.79 -8.73
C TRP A 59 1.21 -2.86 -8.59
N ASP A 60 1.77 -1.87 -7.90
CA ASP A 60 3.18 -1.74 -7.56
C ASP A 60 3.27 -1.49 -6.05
N ASP A 61 4.23 -2.08 -5.35
CA ASP A 61 4.54 -1.65 -3.99
C ASP A 61 5.41 -0.40 -4.09
N GLY A 62 4.94 0.69 -3.50
CA GLY A 62 5.55 2.00 -3.59
C GLY A 62 5.83 2.59 -2.22
N SER A 63 6.62 3.65 -2.20
CA SER A 63 6.89 4.38 -0.97
C SER A 63 5.60 5.01 -0.44
N CYS A 64 5.32 4.76 0.84
CA CYS A 64 4.21 5.38 1.55
C CYS A 64 4.34 6.91 1.69
N GLU A 65 5.55 7.45 1.54
CA GLU A 65 5.82 8.89 1.68
C GLU A 65 5.56 9.66 0.37
N ALA A 66 5.28 8.95 -0.74
CA ALA A 66 5.02 9.57 -2.01
C ALA A 66 3.69 10.36 -1.99
N ALA A 67 3.75 11.64 -2.34
CA ALA A 67 2.57 12.49 -2.49
C ALA A 67 1.83 12.16 -3.81
N LEU A 68 0.91 11.20 -3.75
CA LEU A 68 0.14 10.70 -4.90
C LEU A 68 -1.38 10.88 -4.69
N PRO A 69 -2.17 10.93 -5.78
CA PRO A 69 -3.63 10.87 -5.68
C PRO A 69 -4.10 9.56 -5.01
N SER A 70 -5.15 9.64 -4.20
CA SER A 70 -5.70 8.50 -3.47
C SER A 70 -7.20 8.32 -3.70
N VAL A 71 -7.71 7.11 -3.44
CA VAL A 71 -9.14 6.78 -3.50
C VAL A 71 -9.64 6.42 -2.11
N CYS A 72 -10.82 6.92 -1.74
CA CYS A 72 -11.49 6.55 -0.49
C CYS A 72 -12.59 5.51 -0.76
N ALA A 73 -12.71 4.51 0.12
CA ALA A 73 -13.82 3.57 0.11
C ALA A 73 -14.74 3.84 1.32
N LYS A 74 -16.05 3.71 1.12
CA LYS A 74 -17.06 3.78 2.19
C LYS A 74 -17.97 2.56 2.09
N LYS A 75 -18.12 1.85 3.20
CA LYS A 75 -19.16 0.81 3.32
C LYS A 75 -20.53 1.48 3.34
N ILE A 76 -21.43 1.01 2.47
CA ILE A 76 -22.82 1.52 2.37
C ILE A 76 -23.64 0.94 3.51
#